data_AF-A0A1J5DNJ3-F1
#
_entry.id   AF-A0A1J5DNJ3-F1
#
_cell.length_a   1.000
_cell.length_b   1.000
_cell.length_c   1.000
_cell.angle_alpha   90.00
_cell.angle_beta   90.00
_cell.angle_gamma   90.00
#
_symmetry.space_group_name_H-M   'P 1'
#
loop_
_entity.id
_entity.type
_entity.pdbx_description
1 polymer ?
#
loop_
_entity_poly.entity_id
_entity_poly.type
_entity_poly.pdbx_seq_one_letter_code
_entity_poly.pdbx_strand_id
1 'polypeptide(L)'
;MKASTLLNAVLIPLALFTLGCDDSSSSSSNTCLVSGSQCAFGCEGTLGCVECRDNNDCGGGKPACVQGRCEECGVNGHCGTGNACFPRDFKCHPACAANGDCNKDQEFCDTDTGQCLGCLSNNDCTDSQKPVCEPTHAQCSECASNNNCPLANPVCDLQEGKCQECLIDSHCGAGEVCEGDHKCHEACDSNSQCVTSDHPFCDLDRAKCVECLDNDHCGAAAPVCKDDGKCVGCVLSSDCGGNTPVCKGETCVGCDTSADCTDVNSPVCKDQLCVQCDKNEDCTDPLLPVCSNRFCVAN
;
A
#
# COMPACT_ATOMS: atom_id res chain seq x y z
N MET A 1 71.86 -35.70 -28.56
CA MET A 1 71.10 -36.94 -28.27
C MET A 1 69.62 -36.54 -28.43
N LYS A 2 69.02 -36.73 -29.62
CA LYS A 2 68.01 -37.76 -29.97
C LYS A 2 66.94 -37.89 -28.86
N ALA A 3 65.62 -37.74 -29.05
CA ALA A 3 64.73 -37.91 -30.21
C ALA A 3 63.44 -37.06 -29.99
N SER A 4 62.86 -36.37 -30.98
CA SER A 4 61.78 -36.84 -31.87
C SER A 4 60.85 -37.92 -31.29
N THR A 5 59.62 -37.54 -30.94
CA THR A 5 58.48 -38.46 -30.89
C THR A 5 57.28 -37.81 -31.59
N LEU A 6 56.71 -38.56 -32.51
CA LEU A 6 55.60 -38.25 -33.41
C LEU A 6 54.23 -38.51 -32.75
N LEU A 7 53.23 -37.77 -33.23
CA LEU A 7 51.81 -38.11 -33.44
C LEU A 7 51.03 -38.88 -32.34
N ASN A 8 49.94 -38.26 -31.87
CA ASN A 8 48.61 -38.73 -32.29
C ASN A 8 47.56 -37.62 -32.13
N ALA A 9 47.01 -37.21 -33.28
CA ALA A 9 45.85 -36.33 -33.36
C ALA A 9 44.60 -37.13 -32.98
N VAL A 10 44.01 -36.81 -31.83
CA VAL A 10 42.66 -37.26 -31.49
C VAL A 10 41.69 -36.20 -32.00
N LEU A 11 41.05 -36.51 -33.13
CA LEU A 11 39.84 -35.87 -33.61
C LEU A 11 38.72 -36.14 -32.61
N ILE A 12 38.42 -35.17 -31.74
CA ILE A 12 37.17 -35.18 -30.96
C ILE A 12 36.18 -34.33 -31.77
N PRO A 13 35.01 -34.87 -32.16
CA PRO A 13 34.02 -34.11 -32.89
C PRO A 13 33.53 -32.94 -32.03
N LEU A 14 33.57 -31.75 -32.64
CA LEU A 14 32.86 -30.56 -32.20
C LEU A 14 31.37 -30.90 -32.11
N ALA A 15 30.90 -31.27 -30.93
CA ALA A 15 29.50 -31.13 -30.58
C ALA A 15 29.29 -29.64 -30.28
N LEU A 16 28.87 -28.88 -31.31
CA LEU A 16 28.15 -27.64 -31.08
C LEU A 16 26.89 -28.00 -30.28
N PHE A 17 26.98 -27.97 -28.96
CA PHE A 17 25.84 -27.62 -28.15
C PHE A 17 25.64 -26.13 -28.38
N THR A 18 24.84 -25.81 -29.39
CA THR A 18 24.03 -24.61 -29.34
C THR A 18 23.23 -24.73 -28.04
N LEU A 19 23.63 -23.97 -27.02
CA LEU A 19 22.67 -23.47 -26.04
C LEU A 19 21.70 -22.61 -26.85
N GLY A 20 20.76 -23.27 -27.51
CA GLY A 20 19.47 -22.68 -27.75
C GLY A 20 18.91 -22.43 -26.37
N CYS A 21 18.69 -21.16 -26.05
CA CYS A 21 17.70 -20.83 -25.04
C CYS A 21 16.41 -21.52 -25.49
N ASP A 22 16.05 -22.58 -24.79
CA ASP A 22 14.79 -23.27 -24.95
C ASP A 22 13.70 -22.25 -24.55
N ASP A 23 13.10 -21.61 -25.54
CA ASP A 23 11.81 -20.94 -25.43
C ASP A 23 10.75 -22.02 -25.16
N SER A 24 10.70 -22.52 -23.92
CA SER A 24 9.59 -23.29 -23.33
C SER A 24 9.87 -23.57 -21.85
N SER A 25 10.04 -22.50 -21.07
CA SER A 25 9.55 -22.48 -19.69
C SER A 25 8.78 -21.19 -19.51
N SER A 26 7.52 -21.18 -19.97
CA SER A 26 6.47 -20.41 -19.32
C SER A 26 6.24 -20.94 -17.90
N SER A 27 7.28 -20.95 -17.07
CA SER A 27 7.15 -20.72 -15.65
C SER A 27 6.84 -19.24 -15.52
N SER A 28 5.60 -18.89 -15.82
CA SER A 28 4.93 -17.78 -15.20
C SER A 28 5.03 -18.06 -13.71
N SER A 29 6.11 -17.60 -13.08
CA SER A 29 6.23 -17.68 -11.64
C SER A 29 5.12 -16.79 -11.11
N ASN A 30 3.99 -17.42 -10.77
CA ASN A 30 2.91 -16.90 -9.94
C ASN A 30 3.42 -16.56 -8.53
N THR A 31 4.66 -16.09 -8.39
CA THR A 31 5.34 -15.80 -7.12
C THR A 31 5.24 -14.33 -6.77
N CYS A 32 4.54 -13.55 -7.59
CA CYS A 32 4.39 -12.12 -7.44
C CYS A 32 2.97 -11.79 -6.99
N LEU A 33 2.65 -12.28 -5.81
CA LEU A 33 1.34 -12.16 -5.18
C LEU A 33 1.46 -11.36 -3.89
N VAL A 34 0.45 -10.56 -3.61
CA VAL A 34 0.21 -9.90 -2.32
C VAL A 34 -1.22 -10.18 -1.97
N SER A 35 -1.47 -10.76 -0.81
CA SER A 35 -2.80 -11.23 -0.40
C SER A 35 -3.43 -12.12 -1.48
N GLY A 36 -2.67 -13.07 -2.05
CA GLY A 36 -3.16 -13.96 -3.13
C GLY A 36 -3.39 -13.29 -4.50
N SER A 37 -3.29 -11.97 -4.59
CA SER A 37 -3.55 -11.20 -5.81
C SER A 37 -2.27 -10.81 -6.55
N GLN A 38 -2.27 -10.93 -7.88
CA GLN A 38 -1.10 -10.63 -8.70
C GLN A 38 -0.83 -9.13 -8.81
N CYS A 39 0.42 -8.71 -8.57
CA CYS A 39 0.84 -7.33 -8.78
C CYS A 39 0.69 -6.92 -10.26
N ALA A 40 0.11 -5.75 -10.52
CA ALA A 40 -0.25 -5.30 -11.87
C ALA A 40 0.95 -5.16 -12.83
N PHE A 41 2.10 -4.63 -12.37
CA PHE A 41 3.32 -4.46 -13.17
C PHE A 41 4.46 -5.42 -12.76
N GLY A 42 4.20 -6.29 -11.78
CA GLY A 42 5.20 -7.16 -11.16
C GLY A 42 5.63 -6.69 -9.77
N CYS A 43 6.68 -7.28 -9.25
CA CYS A 43 7.20 -7.03 -7.90
C CYS A 43 8.68 -7.38 -7.79
N GLU A 44 9.30 -6.88 -6.73
CA GLU A 44 10.65 -7.21 -6.31
C GLU A 44 10.65 -7.55 -4.82
N GLY A 45 11.50 -8.48 -4.38
CA GLY A 45 11.52 -8.97 -2.99
C GLY A 45 11.84 -7.91 -1.93
N THR A 46 12.34 -6.73 -2.29
CA THR A 46 12.58 -5.60 -1.36
C THR A 46 11.72 -4.38 -1.66
N LEU A 47 10.85 -4.48 -2.67
CA LEU A 47 9.93 -3.40 -3.05
C LEU A 47 8.47 -3.82 -2.91
N GLY A 48 8.13 -5.10 -2.86
CA GLY A 48 6.74 -5.52 -3.01
C GLY A 48 6.26 -5.28 -4.45
N CYS A 49 4.96 -5.04 -4.63
CA CYS A 49 4.40 -4.67 -5.93
C CYS A 49 4.99 -3.34 -6.44
N VAL A 50 5.41 -3.33 -7.70
CA VAL A 50 5.95 -2.14 -8.37
C VAL A 50 4.93 -1.56 -9.36
N GLU A 51 5.09 -0.28 -9.68
CA GLU A 51 4.38 0.45 -10.74
C GLU A 51 5.18 0.48 -12.06
N CYS A 52 6.50 0.26 -11.98
CA CYS A 52 7.40 0.27 -13.13
C CYS A 52 8.58 -0.68 -12.93
N ARG A 53 9.17 -1.12 -14.03
CA ARG A 53 10.43 -1.88 -14.06
C ARG A 53 11.55 -1.09 -14.70
N ASP A 54 11.21 -0.22 -15.64
CA ASP A 54 12.13 0.76 -16.21
C ASP A 54 11.42 2.07 -16.59
N ASN A 55 12.19 3.06 -17.02
CA ASN A 55 11.68 4.40 -17.33
C ASN A 55 10.63 4.42 -18.46
N ASN A 56 10.58 3.40 -19.33
CA ASN A 56 9.61 3.36 -20.42
C ASN A 56 8.20 2.99 -19.94
N ASP A 57 8.08 2.39 -18.75
CA ASP A 57 6.78 2.13 -18.11
C ASP A 57 6.15 3.41 -17.55
N CYS A 58 6.96 4.46 -17.39
CA CYS A 58 6.57 5.70 -16.75
C CYS A 58 6.17 6.81 -17.74
N GLY A 59 5.29 7.71 -17.29
CA GLY A 59 4.72 8.79 -18.13
C GLY A 59 4.09 9.92 -17.30
N GLY A 60 3.38 10.83 -17.95
CA GLY A 60 2.54 11.83 -17.26
C GLY A 60 3.29 12.82 -16.36
N GLY A 61 4.51 13.22 -16.73
CA GLY A 61 5.34 14.13 -15.93
C GLY A 61 6.17 13.44 -14.84
N LYS A 62 6.12 12.11 -14.77
CA LYS A 62 6.97 11.27 -13.94
C LYS A 62 7.75 10.29 -14.82
N PRO A 63 8.89 10.70 -15.41
CA PRO A 63 9.61 9.90 -16.41
C PRO A 63 10.58 8.87 -15.82
N ALA A 64 10.82 8.87 -14.50
CA ALA A 64 11.84 8.03 -13.88
C ALA A 64 11.21 6.85 -13.15
N CYS A 65 11.69 5.64 -13.39
CA CYS A 65 11.40 4.49 -12.54
C CYS A 65 12.47 4.39 -11.45
N VAL A 66 12.10 4.69 -10.21
CA VAL A 66 13.00 4.64 -9.06
C VAL A 66 12.39 3.74 -8.00
N GLN A 67 13.10 2.67 -7.61
CA GLN A 67 12.63 1.68 -6.64
C GLN A 67 11.20 1.20 -6.92
N GLY A 68 10.89 0.96 -8.20
CA GLY A 68 9.61 0.42 -8.62
C GLY A 68 8.47 1.44 -8.64
N ARG A 69 8.69 2.72 -8.34
CA ARG A 69 7.69 3.79 -8.52
C ARG A 69 8.06 4.71 -9.66
N CYS A 70 7.04 5.20 -10.36
CA CYS A 70 7.25 6.29 -11.32
C CYS A 70 7.34 7.61 -10.55
N GLU A 71 8.49 8.27 -10.66
CA GLU A 71 8.84 9.50 -9.97
C GLU A 71 9.15 10.65 -10.94
N GLU A 72 9.06 11.87 -10.41
CA GLU A 72 9.29 13.11 -11.16
C GLU A 72 10.73 13.17 -11.70
N CYS A 73 11.70 12.65 -10.94
CA CYS A 73 13.08 12.56 -11.38
C CYS A 73 13.79 11.36 -10.75
N GLY A 74 14.80 10.83 -11.45
CA GLY A 74 15.78 9.88 -10.88
C GLY A 74 17.22 10.36 -11.08
N VAL A 75 17.40 11.43 -11.87
CA VAL A 75 18.67 12.07 -12.17
C VAL A 75 18.43 13.57 -12.36
N ASN A 76 19.46 14.38 -12.13
CA ASN A 76 19.38 15.83 -12.31
C ASN A 76 19.00 16.25 -13.74
N GLY A 77 19.30 15.43 -14.75
CA GLY A 77 18.93 15.70 -16.14
C GLY A 77 17.41 15.72 -16.40
N HIS A 78 16.61 15.16 -15.50
CA HIS A 78 15.14 15.28 -15.55
C HIS A 78 14.66 16.65 -15.03
N CYS A 79 15.53 17.36 -14.31
CA CYS A 79 15.24 18.67 -13.74
C CYS A 79 15.74 19.79 -14.65
N GLY A 80 14.96 20.88 -14.72
CA GLY A 80 15.35 22.09 -15.45
C GLY A 80 16.54 22.79 -14.81
N THR A 81 17.23 23.65 -15.56
CA THR A 81 18.41 24.40 -15.12
C THR A 81 18.24 25.04 -13.74
N GLY A 82 19.23 24.84 -12.86
CA GLY A 82 19.23 25.37 -11.49
C GLY A 82 18.53 24.48 -10.46
N ASN A 83 17.97 23.35 -10.88
CA ASN A 83 17.37 22.35 -10.00
C ASN A 83 18.17 21.04 -10.04
N ALA A 84 18.11 20.29 -8.96
CA ALA A 84 18.62 18.94 -8.83
C ALA A 84 17.49 18.00 -8.39
N CYS A 85 17.64 16.73 -8.71
CA CYS A 85 16.71 15.70 -8.29
C CYS A 85 17.03 15.31 -6.85
N PHE A 86 16.19 15.63 -5.87
CA PHE A 86 16.51 15.28 -4.49
C PHE A 86 16.12 13.83 -4.20
N PRO A 87 17.03 13.02 -3.64
CA PRO A 87 16.79 11.59 -3.48
C PRO A 87 15.72 11.29 -2.41
N ARG A 88 15.48 12.19 -1.46
CA ARG A 88 14.48 12.00 -0.40
C ARG A 88 13.06 11.78 -0.91
N ASP A 89 12.66 12.49 -1.96
CA ASP A 89 11.29 12.48 -2.49
C ASP A 89 11.22 12.32 -4.01
N PHE A 90 12.37 12.15 -4.67
CA PHE A 90 12.52 12.00 -6.12
C PHE A 90 11.82 13.12 -6.91
N LYS A 91 11.90 14.35 -6.39
CA LYS A 91 11.38 15.57 -7.02
C LYS A 91 12.48 16.56 -7.36
N CYS A 92 12.18 17.47 -8.28
CA CYS A 92 13.08 18.54 -8.63
C CYS A 92 12.99 19.67 -7.60
N HIS A 93 14.12 19.95 -6.95
CA HIS A 93 14.27 21.06 -6.00
C HIS A 93 15.41 21.98 -6.42
N PRO A 94 15.47 23.22 -5.94
CA PRO A 94 16.61 24.11 -6.19
C PRO A 94 17.92 23.45 -5.77
N ALA A 95 18.92 23.43 -6.66
CA ALA A 95 20.21 22.83 -6.38
C ALA A 95 20.92 23.56 -5.22
N CYS A 96 21.50 22.82 -4.29
CA CYS A 96 22.28 23.38 -3.19
C CYS A 96 23.72 23.71 -3.64
N ALA A 97 24.34 24.70 -2.99
CA ALA A 97 25.75 25.03 -3.14
C ALA A 97 26.54 24.84 -1.83
N ALA A 98 25.86 24.82 -0.69
CA ALA A 98 26.40 24.51 0.62
C ALA A 98 25.33 23.92 1.54
N ASN A 99 25.74 23.31 2.65
CA ASN A 99 24.83 22.71 3.64
C ASN A 99 23.74 23.68 4.14
N GLY A 100 24.05 24.98 4.22
CA GLY A 100 23.09 25.99 4.66
C GLY A 100 21.92 26.25 3.70
N ASP A 101 21.99 25.74 2.46
CA ASP A 101 20.88 25.81 1.49
C ASP A 101 19.86 24.69 1.72
N CYS A 102 20.25 23.63 2.43
CA CYS A 102 19.41 22.49 2.73
C CYS A 102 18.65 22.70 4.06
N ASN A 103 17.44 22.17 4.17
CA ASN A 103 16.54 22.39 5.30
C ASN A 103 15.93 21.07 5.80
N LYS A 104 15.51 21.04 7.07
CA LYS A 104 14.88 19.89 7.74
C LYS A 104 15.84 18.68 7.81
N ASP A 105 15.35 17.48 7.54
CA ASP A 105 16.07 16.19 7.65
C ASP A 105 17.09 15.97 6.50
N GLN A 106 17.53 17.05 5.85
CA GLN A 106 18.53 17.04 4.77
C GLN A 106 19.56 18.13 5.09
N GLU A 107 20.60 17.79 5.86
CA GLU A 107 21.58 18.75 6.37
C GLU A 107 22.86 18.82 5.53
N PHE A 108 23.04 17.88 4.59
CA PHE A 108 24.25 17.75 3.79
C PHE A 108 23.98 18.17 2.35
N CYS A 109 24.79 19.09 1.83
CA CYS A 109 24.80 19.39 0.41
C CYS A 109 25.91 18.59 -0.27
N ASP A 110 25.55 17.73 -1.21
CA ASP A 110 26.50 17.23 -2.19
C ASP A 110 26.71 18.31 -3.25
N THR A 111 27.84 19.00 -3.17
CA THR A 111 28.16 20.12 -4.07
C THR A 111 28.47 19.70 -5.50
N ASP A 112 28.78 18.42 -5.74
CA ASP A 112 29.07 17.92 -7.09
C ASP A 112 27.76 17.72 -7.87
N THR A 113 26.71 17.29 -7.18
CA THR A 113 25.39 17.01 -7.76
C THR A 113 24.35 18.10 -7.45
N GLY A 114 24.62 18.99 -6.49
CA GLY A 114 23.67 19.97 -6.00
C GLY A 114 22.49 19.36 -5.24
N GLN A 115 22.62 18.13 -4.74
CA GLN A 115 21.57 17.41 -4.03
C GLN A 115 21.67 17.62 -2.52
N CYS A 116 20.54 17.86 -1.86
CA CYS A 116 20.46 17.82 -0.40
C CYS A 116 20.21 16.39 0.09
N LEU A 117 21.08 15.90 0.97
CA LEU A 117 21.10 14.55 1.52
C LEU A 117 20.84 14.61 3.04
N GLY A 118 20.16 13.60 3.58
CA GLY A 118 19.94 13.45 5.02
C GLY A 118 21.04 12.69 5.74
N CYS A 119 21.83 11.92 5.00
CA CYS A 119 22.99 11.23 5.53
C CYS A 119 24.00 10.98 4.40
N LEU A 120 25.28 10.88 4.77
CA LEU A 120 26.37 10.46 3.88
C LEU A 120 26.84 9.05 4.23
N SER A 121 26.60 8.63 5.48
CA SER A 121 26.98 7.35 6.04
C SER A 121 26.08 7.00 7.24
N ASN A 122 26.15 5.74 7.70
CA ASN A 122 25.44 5.32 8.90
C ASN A 122 25.84 6.11 10.17
N ASN A 123 27.02 6.75 10.18
CA ASN A 123 27.46 7.54 11.33
C ASN A 123 26.64 8.84 11.50
N ASP A 124 26.00 9.31 10.43
CA ASP A 124 25.14 10.51 10.47
C ASP A 124 23.75 10.17 11.05
N CYS A 125 23.41 8.89 11.07
CA CYS A 125 22.13 8.38 11.55
C CYS A 125 22.14 8.11 13.05
N THR A 126 21.92 9.17 13.84
CA THR A 126 21.99 9.12 15.31
C THR A 126 20.74 8.55 15.98
N ASP A 127 19.62 8.47 15.27
CA ASP A 127 18.42 7.80 15.76
C ASP A 127 18.61 6.28 15.73
N SER A 128 18.59 5.66 16.92
CA SER A 128 18.69 4.21 17.09
C SER A 128 17.62 3.40 16.35
N GLN A 129 16.47 4.00 16.01
CA GLN A 129 15.40 3.37 15.24
C GLN A 129 15.64 3.46 13.72
N LYS A 130 16.53 4.34 13.28
CA LYS A 130 16.86 4.55 11.87
C LYS A 130 18.38 4.63 11.67
N PRO A 131 19.16 3.60 12.03
CA PRO A 131 20.62 3.68 12.09
C PRO A 131 21.30 3.54 10.72
N VAL A 132 20.56 3.29 9.64
CA VAL A 132 21.11 2.97 8.32
C VAL A 132 20.89 4.13 7.36
N CYS A 133 21.97 4.60 6.73
CA CYS A 133 21.88 5.52 5.62
C CYS A 133 21.55 4.74 4.34
N GLU A 134 20.30 4.83 3.87
CA GLU A 134 19.87 4.16 2.65
C GLU A 134 20.37 4.94 1.42
N PRO A 135 21.12 4.32 0.50
CA PRO A 135 21.83 5.04 -0.55
C PRO A 135 20.94 5.66 -1.62
N THR A 136 19.74 5.13 -1.86
CA THR A 136 18.85 5.62 -2.93
C THR A 136 18.11 6.88 -2.53
N HIS A 137 17.57 6.93 -1.31
CA HIS A 137 16.92 8.11 -0.73
C HIS A 137 17.92 9.08 -0.09
N ALA A 138 19.14 8.61 0.24
CA ALA A 138 20.12 9.31 1.06
C ALA A 138 19.48 9.83 2.35
N GLN A 139 18.68 8.98 3.01
CA GLN A 139 17.98 9.25 4.26
C GLN A 139 18.28 8.16 5.28
N CYS A 140 18.25 8.54 6.55
CA CYS A 140 18.30 7.57 7.64
C CYS A 140 17.02 6.74 7.70
N SER A 141 17.19 5.44 7.71
CA SER A 141 16.16 4.41 7.60
C SER A 141 16.45 3.27 8.58
N GLU A 142 15.47 2.40 8.79
CA GLU A 142 15.70 1.19 9.56
C GLU A 142 16.63 0.21 8.81
N CYS A 143 16.57 0.20 7.48
CA CYS A 143 17.27 -0.74 6.64
C CYS A 143 17.57 -0.20 5.23
N ALA A 144 18.66 -0.70 4.64
CA ALA A 144 18.98 -0.54 3.22
C ALA A 144 19.04 -1.90 2.49
N SER A 145 18.79 -2.99 3.21
CA SER A 145 18.72 -4.37 2.71
C SER A 145 18.17 -5.28 3.81
N ASN A 146 17.74 -6.49 3.45
CA ASN A 146 17.27 -7.51 4.41
C ASN A 146 18.30 -7.83 5.50
N ASN A 147 19.60 -7.63 5.24
CA ASN A 147 20.66 -7.88 6.22
C ASN A 147 20.66 -6.88 7.40
N ASN A 148 19.99 -5.74 7.26
CA ASN A 148 19.84 -4.78 8.35
C ASN A 148 18.67 -5.14 9.29
N CYS A 149 17.81 -6.05 8.84
CA CYS A 149 16.56 -6.32 9.51
C CYS A 149 16.65 -7.46 10.53
N PRO A 150 15.90 -7.36 11.65
CA PRO A 150 15.85 -8.43 12.65
C PRO A 150 15.08 -9.64 12.12
N LEU A 151 15.32 -10.82 12.70
CA LEU A 151 14.62 -12.05 12.31
C LEU A 151 13.10 -11.99 12.45
N ALA A 152 12.59 -11.10 13.32
CA ALA A 152 11.14 -10.92 13.49
C ALA A 152 10.49 -10.21 12.29
N ASN A 153 11.24 -9.34 11.59
CA ASN A 153 10.78 -8.59 10.44
C ASN A 153 11.88 -8.63 9.37
N PRO A 154 12.15 -9.77 8.71
CA PRO A 154 13.39 -10.00 7.98
C PRO A 154 13.50 -9.27 6.63
N VAL A 155 12.43 -8.62 6.17
CA VAL A 155 12.35 -8.02 4.84
C VAL A 155 12.52 -6.51 4.94
N CYS A 156 13.44 -5.93 4.18
CA CYS A 156 13.56 -4.49 4.08
C CYS A 156 12.64 -3.96 2.98
N ASP A 157 11.66 -3.15 3.37
CA ASP A 157 10.90 -2.31 2.46
C ASP A 157 11.76 -1.10 2.08
N LEU A 158 12.34 -1.13 0.88
CA LEU A 158 13.20 -0.04 0.41
C LEU A 158 12.40 1.20 0.03
N GLN A 159 11.09 1.09 -0.23
CA GLN A 159 10.25 2.24 -0.53
C GLN A 159 9.93 3.04 0.74
N GLU A 160 9.69 2.33 1.85
CA GLU A 160 9.39 2.95 3.16
C GLU A 160 10.61 3.10 4.09
N GLY A 161 11.72 2.42 3.78
CA GLY A 161 12.91 2.36 4.62
C GLY A 161 12.67 1.69 5.98
N LYS A 162 11.84 0.65 6.01
CA LYS A 162 11.38 -0.05 7.22
C LYS A 162 11.55 -1.56 7.10
N CYS A 163 11.79 -2.22 8.22
CA CYS A 163 11.79 -3.68 8.27
C CYS A 163 10.37 -4.21 8.47
N GLN A 164 9.92 -5.06 7.56
CA GLN A 164 8.62 -5.70 7.54
C GLN A 164 8.76 -7.21 7.65
N GLU A 165 7.68 -7.88 8.06
CA GLU A 165 7.64 -9.34 8.05
C GLU A 165 7.58 -9.86 6.61
N CYS A 166 6.78 -9.21 5.76
CA CYS A 166 6.63 -9.56 4.35
C CYS A 166 6.33 -8.33 3.47
N LEU A 167 6.45 -8.52 2.15
CA LEU A 167 6.07 -7.55 1.11
C LEU A 167 5.34 -8.24 -0.06
N ILE A 168 5.59 -9.54 -0.21
CA ILE A 168 4.96 -10.46 -1.16
C ILE A 168 4.77 -11.80 -0.46
N ASP A 169 3.83 -12.61 -0.95
CA ASP A 169 3.44 -13.88 -0.35
C ASP A 169 4.62 -14.86 -0.23
N SER A 170 5.61 -14.79 -1.14
CA SER A 170 6.79 -15.66 -1.07
C SER A 170 7.72 -15.37 0.11
N HIS A 171 7.52 -14.28 0.86
CA HIS A 171 8.23 -14.05 2.13
C HIS A 171 7.63 -14.84 3.29
N CYS A 172 6.37 -15.28 3.15
CA CYS A 172 5.65 -16.01 4.17
C CYS A 172 5.90 -17.52 4.09
N GLY A 173 5.54 -18.23 5.16
CA GLY A 173 5.62 -19.68 5.22
C GLY A 173 4.62 -20.36 4.27
N ALA A 174 4.73 -21.68 4.16
CA ALA A 174 3.76 -22.45 3.40
C ALA A 174 2.37 -22.34 4.04
N GLY A 175 1.36 -21.95 3.24
CA GLY A 175 0.00 -21.74 3.73
C GLY A 175 -0.22 -20.36 4.35
N GLU A 176 0.65 -19.39 4.06
CA GLU A 176 0.51 -18.00 4.50
C GLU A 176 0.61 -17.03 3.30
N VAL A 177 -0.04 -15.88 3.41
CA VAL A 177 0.02 -14.77 2.45
C VAL A 177 0.42 -13.47 3.15
N CYS A 178 1.00 -12.55 2.40
CA CYS A 178 1.37 -11.25 2.91
C CYS A 178 0.22 -10.26 2.74
N GLU A 179 -0.32 -9.72 3.84
CA GLU A 179 -1.40 -8.74 3.79
C GLU A 179 -0.91 -7.28 3.84
N GLY A 180 -1.84 -6.33 3.67
CA GLY A 180 -1.55 -4.89 3.65
C GLY A 180 -1.01 -4.32 4.97
N ASP A 181 -1.06 -5.08 6.07
CA ASP A 181 -0.37 -4.73 7.32
C ASP A 181 1.11 -5.20 7.33
N HIS A 182 1.59 -5.75 6.22
CA HIS A 182 2.94 -6.27 6.00
C HIS A 182 3.31 -7.44 6.91
N LYS A 183 2.29 -8.24 7.27
CA LYS A 183 2.43 -9.46 8.07
C LYS A 183 1.97 -10.68 7.31
N CYS A 184 2.46 -11.83 7.74
CA CYS A 184 2.03 -13.12 7.22
C CYS A 184 0.76 -13.56 7.94
N HIS A 185 -0.27 -13.86 7.16
CA HIS A 185 -1.55 -14.37 7.65
C HIS A 185 -1.85 -15.73 7.05
N GLU A 186 -2.60 -16.56 7.76
CA GLU A 186 -3.03 -17.87 7.27
C GLU A 186 -3.81 -17.71 5.95
N ALA A 187 -3.36 -18.46 4.94
CA ALA A 187 -3.99 -18.51 3.64
C ALA A 187 -5.00 -19.67 3.57
N CYS A 188 -5.96 -19.56 2.66
CA CYS A 188 -6.89 -20.62 2.33
C CYS A 188 -6.97 -20.87 0.81
N ASP A 189 -7.19 -22.12 0.45
CA ASP A 189 -7.53 -22.63 -0.89
C ASP A 189 -8.97 -23.19 -0.94
N SER A 190 -9.62 -23.29 0.21
CA SER A 190 -10.98 -23.80 0.36
C SER A 190 -11.55 -23.45 1.72
N ASN A 191 -12.89 -23.43 1.83
CA ASN A 191 -13.59 -23.17 3.10
C ASN A 191 -13.21 -24.19 4.20
N SER A 192 -12.63 -25.34 3.84
CA SER A 192 -12.24 -26.36 4.82
C SER A 192 -11.07 -25.93 5.72
N GLN A 193 -10.27 -24.97 5.28
CA GLN A 193 -9.18 -24.37 6.07
C GLN A 193 -9.65 -23.20 6.94
N CYS A 194 -10.84 -22.66 6.66
CA CYS A 194 -11.46 -21.59 7.40
C CYS A 194 -12.21 -22.13 8.62
N VAL A 195 -11.45 -22.58 9.61
CA VAL A 195 -11.99 -23.28 10.80
C VAL A 195 -12.52 -22.34 11.88
N THR A 196 -12.29 -21.04 11.76
CA THR A 196 -12.84 -20.03 12.68
C THR A 196 -14.31 -19.79 12.35
N SER A 197 -15.16 -19.75 13.39
CA SER A 197 -16.60 -19.55 13.21
C SER A 197 -16.96 -18.22 12.57
N ASP A 198 -16.08 -17.22 12.72
CA ASP A 198 -16.36 -15.86 12.34
C ASP A 198 -15.98 -15.59 10.88
N HIS A 199 -15.10 -16.40 10.27
CA HIS A 199 -14.63 -16.22 8.88
C HIS A 199 -14.65 -17.56 8.13
N PRO A 200 -15.82 -18.17 7.89
CA PRO A 200 -15.91 -19.56 7.42
C PRO A 200 -15.74 -19.74 5.91
N PHE A 201 -15.64 -18.66 5.13
CA PHE A 201 -15.56 -18.73 3.67
C PHE A 201 -14.16 -18.39 3.20
N CYS A 202 -13.65 -19.15 2.23
CA CYS A 202 -12.39 -18.84 1.59
C CYS A 202 -12.63 -18.01 0.34
N ASP A 203 -12.14 -16.78 0.35
CA ASP A 203 -11.97 -15.97 -0.84
C ASP A 203 -10.75 -16.48 -1.61
N LEU A 204 -10.99 -17.16 -2.73
CA LEU A 204 -9.94 -17.76 -3.55
C LEU A 204 -9.10 -16.74 -4.32
N ASP A 205 -9.64 -15.54 -4.58
CA ASP A 205 -8.91 -14.49 -5.28
C ASP A 205 -7.89 -13.82 -4.33
N ARG A 206 -8.20 -13.84 -3.03
CA ARG A 206 -7.34 -13.28 -1.97
C ARG A 206 -6.61 -14.33 -1.14
N ALA A 207 -6.90 -15.61 -1.37
CA ALA A 207 -6.51 -16.74 -0.53
C ALA A 207 -6.76 -16.48 0.97
N LYS A 208 -7.90 -15.86 1.31
CA LYS A 208 -8.19 -15.36 2.67
C LYS A 208 -9.52 -15.87 3.20
N CYS A 209 -9.54 -16.25 4.48
CA CYS A 209 -10.79 -16.55 5.17
C CYS A 209 -11.54 -15.25 5.50
N VAL A 210 -12.79 -15.16 5.05
CA VAL A 210 -13.66 -13.97 5.14
C VAL A 210 -15.01 -14.33 5.76
N GLU A 211 -15.74 -13.33 6.25
CA GLU A 211 -17.08 -13.50 6.82
C GLU A 211 -18.12 -13.84 5.74
N CYS A 212 -17.93 -13.32 4.52
CA CYS A 212 -18.86 -13.49 3.41
C CYS A 212 -18.17 -13.42 2.04
N LEU A 213 -18.75 -14.10 1.05
CA LEU A 213 -18.41 -13.94 -0.37
C LEU A 213 -19.51 -13.19 -1.16
N ASP A 214 -20.70 -13.10 -0.57
CA ASP A 214 -21.88 -12.44 -1.09
C ASP A 214 -22.88 -12.16 0.05
N ASN A 215 -23.96 -11.45 -0.24
CA ASN A 215 -24.97 -11.07 0.77
C ASN A 215 -25.71 -12.25 1.39
N ASP A 216 -25.79 -13.41 0.73
CA ASP A 216 -26.51 -14.59 1.25
C ASP A 216 -25.74 -15.26 2.41
N HIS A 217 -24.43 -14.98 2.51
CA HIS A 217 -23.61 -15.38 3.66
C HIS A 217 -23.81 -14.49 4.89
N CYS A 218 -24.46 -13.33 4.74
CA CYS A 218 -24.62 -12.36 5.79
C CYS A 218 -25.94 -12.47 6.55
N GLY A 219 -25.91 -12.15 7.84
CA GLY A 219 -27.09 -12.16 8.72
C GLY A 219 -27.90 -10.86 8.64
N ALA A 220 -29.15 -10.90 9.12
CA ALA A 220 -30.06 -9.75 9.08
C ALA A 220 -29.56 -8.48 9.82
N ALA A 221 -28.62 -8.62 10.75
CA ALA A 221 -28.03 -7.48 11.47
C ALA A 221 -27.00 -6.70 10.63
N ALA A 222 -26.38 -7.36 9.65
CA ALA A 222 -25.35 -6.79 8.77
C ALA A 222 -25.48 -7.48 7.40
N PRO A 223 -26.52 -7.16 6.61
CA PRO A 223 -26.95 -7.98 5.47
C PRO A 223 -26.13 -7.80 4.20
N VAL A 224 -25.17 -6.86 4.18
CA VAL A 224 -24.39 -6.53 2.99
C VAL A 224 -22.99 -7.09 3.12
N CYS A 225 -22.54 -7.86 2.14
CA CYS A 225 -21.15 -8.27 2.02
C CYS A 225 -20.36 -7.18 1.31
N LYS A 226 -19.36 -6.63 1.99
CA LYS A 226 -18.44 -5.64 1.43
C LYS A 226 -17.30 -6.32 0.67
N ASP A 227 -16.66 -5.59 -0.23
CA ASP A 227 -15.58 -6.10 -1.09
C ASP A 227 -14.36 -6.66 -0.32
N ASP A 228 -14.18 -6.30 0.95
CA ASP A 228 -13.15 -6.84 1.85
C ASP A 228 -13.58 -8.13 2.56
N GLY A 229 -14.75 -8.68 2.22
CA GLY A 229 -15.27 -9.94 2.74
C GLY A 229 -15.92 -9.83 4.12
N LYS A 230 -16.25 -8.61 4.57
CA LYS A 230 -16.90 -8.35 5.85
C LYS A 230 -18.40 -8.12 5.68
N CYS A 231 -19.21 -8.66 6.59
CA CYS A 231 -20.63 -8.34 6.66
C CYS A 231 -20.83 -6.99 7.35
N VAL A 232 -21.50 -6.06 6.66
CA VAL A 232 -21.77 -4.69 7.11
C VAL A 232 -23.26 -4.37 7.02
N GLY A 233 -23.70 -3.32 7.74
CA GLY A 233 -25.08 -2.84 7.67
C GLY A 233 -25.43 -2.26 6.31
N CYS A 234 -24.47 -1.60 5.67
CA CYS A 234 -24.58 -0.99 4.35
C CYS A 234 -23.21 -0.62 3.79
N VAL A 235 -23.11 -0.51 2.46
CA VAL A 235 -21.97 0.13 1.76
C VAL A 235 -22.43 1.45 1.13
N LEU A 236 -23.69 1.51 0.70
CA LEU A 236 -24.34 2.67 0.10
C LEU A 236 -25.69 2.94 0.78
N SER A 237 -26.17 4.19 0.74
CA SER A 237 -27.49 4.54 1.29
C SER A 237 -28.66 3.80 0.61
N SER A 238 -28.47 3.24 -0.59
CA SER A 238 -29.46 2.38 -1.27
C SER A 238 -29.65 1.02 -0.60
N ASP A 239 -28.68 0.58 0.20
CA ASP A 239 -28.78 -0.68 0.97
C ASP A 239 -29.65 -0.50 2.21
N CYS A 240 -29.88 0.75 2.57
CA CYS A 240 -30.64 1.17 3.73
C CYS A 240 -32.11 1.43 3.38
N GLY A 241 -32.98 1.32 4.39
CA GLY A 241 -34.42 1.53 4.21
C GLY A 241 -35.13 1.90 5.50
N GLY A 242 -36.43 2.18 5.38
CA GLY A 242 -37.26 2.56 6.52
C GLY A 242 -36.81 3.88 7.17
N ASN A 243 -36.69 3.88 8.50
CA ASN A 243 -36.36 5.08 9.29
C ASN A 243 -34.86 5.36 9.37
N THR A 244 -34.04 4.55 8.69
CA THR A 244 -32.58 4.70 8.65
C THR A 244 -32.13 4.66 7.19
N PRO A 245 -32.41 5.68 6.37
CA PRO A 245 -32.17 5.64 4.91
C PRO A 245 -30.73 6.00 4.50
N VAL A 246 -29.87 6.42 5.43
CA VAL A 246 -28.51 6.90 5.11
C VAL A 246 -27.48 5.88 5.56
N CYS A 247 -26.51 5.56 4.72
CA CYS A 247 -25.36 4.76 5.12
C CYS A 247 -24.24 5.65 5.67
N LYS A 248 -23.87 5.45 6.94
CA LYS A 248 -22.77 6.18 7.59
C LYS A 248 -21.86 5.20 8.31
N GLY A 249 -20.63 5.07 7.82
CA GLY A 249 -19.61 4.22 8.46
C GLY A 249 -20.08 2.77 8.62
N GLU A 250 -20.54 2.15 7.53
CA GLU A 250 -20.99 0.75 7.48
C GLU A 250 -22.30 0.45 8.24
N THR A 251 -22.99 1.49 8.74
CA THR A 251 -24.25 1.37 9.49
C THR A 251 -25.36 2.23 8.88
N CYS A 252 -26.58 1.71 8.80
CA CYS A 252 -27.75 2.50 8.41
C CYS A 252 -28.20 3.41 9.55
N VAL A 253 -28.31 4.70 9.25
CA VAL A 253 -28.67 5.76 10.19
C VAL A 253 -29.79 6.63 9.63
N GLY A 254 -30.44 7.41 10.50
CA GLY A 254 -31.53 8.31 10.10
C GLY A 254 -31.05 9.47 9.22
N CYS A 255 -29.85 9.99 9.49
CA CYS A 255 -29.24 11.10 8.77
C CYS A 255 -27.74 11.20 9.05
N ASP A 256 -26.97 11.74 8.10
CA ASP A 256 -25.60 12.22 8.33
C ASP A 256 -25.59 13.74 8.54
N THR A 257 -26.44 14.44 7.78
CA THR A 257 -26.65 15.88 7.85
C THR A 257 -28.14 16.22 7.88
N SER A 258 -28.49 17.44 8.29
CA SER A 258 -29.90 17.90 8.27
C SER A 258 -30.50 17.93 6.86
N ALA A 259 -29.70 17.88 5.79
CA ALA A 259 -30.21 17.79 4.42
C ALA A 259 -30.84 16.43 4.11
N ASP A 260 -30.47 15.38 4.87
CA ASP A 260 -31.03 14.03 4.72
C ASP A 260 -32.44 13.94 5.35
N CYS A 261 -32.78 14.89 6.22
CA CYS A 261 -34.05 14.93 6.91
C CYS A 261 -35.13 15.61 6.07
N THR A 262 -35.77 14.82 5.20
CA THR A 262 -36.80 15.33 4.27
C THR A 262 -38.17 15.54 4.91
N ASP A 263 -38.40 15.02 6.12
CA ASP A 263 -39.63 15.30 6.86
C ASP A 263 -39.59 16.72 7.44
N VAL A 264 -40.52 17.57 7.01
CA VAL A 264 -40.67 18.94 7.50
C VAL A 264 -40.89 19.02 9.01
N ASN A 265 -41.42 17.96 9.62
CA ASN A 265 -41.63 17.88 11.07
C ASN A 265 -40.43 17.35 11.83
N SER A 266 -39.33 17.00 11.16
CA SER A 266 -38.09 16.58 11.81
C SER A 266 -36.88 16.97 10.94
N PRO A 267 -36.66 18.28 10.69
CA PRO A 267 -35.70 18.74 9.69
C PRO A 267 -34.25 18.77 10.18
N VAL A 268 -33.99 18.51 11.46
CA VAL A 268 -32.64 18.63 12.05
C VAL A 268 -32.04 17.25 12.25
N CYS A 269 -30.81 17.04 11.79
CA CYS A 269 -30.07 15.84 12.12
C CYS A 269 -29.34 15.99 13.46
N LYS A 270 -29.72 15.17 14.45
CA LYS A 270 -29.04 15.12 15.75
C LYS A 270 -28.80 13.68 16.17
N ASP A 271 -27.55 13.38 16.52
CA ASP A 271 -27.11 12.04 16.92
C ASP A 271 -27.54 10.96 15.93
N GLN A 272 -27.48 11.28 14.62
CA GLN A 272 -27.82 10.40 13.51
C GLN A 272 -29.33 10.05 13.41
N LEU A 273 -30.18 10.81 14.10
CA LEU A 273 -31.64 10.76 13.98
C LEU A 273 -32.16 12.12 13.48
N CYS A 274 -33.17 12.07 12.61
CA CYS A 274 -33.94 13.25 12.27
C CYS A 274 -34.87 13.63 13.43
N VAL A 275 -34.76 14.87 13.88
CA VAL A 275 -35.46 15.43 15.04
C VAL A 275 -36.05 16.80 14.72
N GLN A 276 -36.96 17.30 15.56
CA GLN A 276 -37.51 18.64 15.39
C GLN A 276 -36.47 19.73 15.63
N CYS A 277 -35.59 19.54 16.62
CA CYS A 277 -34.64 20.55 17.05
C CYS A 277 -33.43 19.92 17.76
N ASP A 278 -32.27 20.57 17.67
CA ASP A 278 -31.12 20.38 18.56
C ASP A 278 -30.98 21.55 19.56
N LYS A 279 -31.46 22.73 19.15
CA LYS A 279 -31.41 23.98 19.92
C LYS A 279 -32.68 24.80 19.68
N ASN A 280 -32.93 25.78 20.55
CA ASN A 280 -34.14 26.61 20.49
C ASN A 280 -34.28 27.36 19.16
N GLU A 281 -33.18 27.73 18.51
CA GLU A 281 -33.20 28.44 17.23
C GLU A 281 -33.76 27.61 16.07
N ASP A 282 -33.80 26.28 16.22
CA ASP A 282 -34.40 25.40 15.22
C ASP A 282 -35.94 25.42 15.30
N CYS A 283 -36.51 25.86 16.44
CA CYS A 283 -37.94 25.96 16.66
C CYS A 283 -38.49 27.28 16.13
N THR A 284 -39.03 27.25 14.90
CA THR A 284 -39.53 28.45 14.21
C THR A 284 -40.99 28.80 14.52
N ASP A 285 -41.74 27.89 15.15
CA ASP A 285 -43.11 28.16 15.61
C ASP A 285 -43.09 29.04 16.86
N PRO A 286 -43.64 30.27 16.81
CA PRO A 286 -43.69 31.16 17.97
C PRO A 286 -44.45 30.59 19.19
N LEU A 287 -45.33 29.60 18.99
CA LEU A 287 -46.06 28.92 20.06
C LEU A 287 -45.24 27.82 20.74
N LEU A 288 -44.19 27.32 20.08
CA LEU A 288 -43.34 26.22 20.55
C LEU A 288 -41.82 26.58 20.47
N PRO A 289 -41.35 27.66 21.13
CA PRO A 289 -40.01 28.21 20.87
C PRO A 289 -38.87 27.48 21.59
N VAL A 290 -39.17 26.50 22.46
CA VAL A 290 -38.15 25.84 23.30
C VAL A 290 -37.88 24.45 22.76
N CYS A 291 -36.61 24.13 22.52
CA CYS A 291 -36.18 22.76 22.25
C CYS A 291 -36.02 22.00 23.55
N SER A 292 -36.80 20.93 23.72
CA SER A 292 -36.74 20.05 24.88
C SER A 292 -36.85 18.60 24.44
N ASN A 293 -35.86 17.78 24.79
CA ASN A 293 -35.78 16.37 24.41
C ASN A 293 -36.04 16.12 22.91
N ARG A 294 -35.44 16.93 22.03
CA ARG A 294 -35.57 16.83 20.56
C ARG A 294 -36.94 17.23 19.99
N PHE A 295 -37.82 17.80 20.81
CA PHE A 295 -39.13 18.33 20.42
C PHE A 295 -39.22 19.84 20.69
N CYS A 296 -39.91 20.56 19.81
CA CYS A 296 -40.27 21.95 20.06
C CYS A 296 -41.50 22.00 20.97
N VAL A 297 -41.36 22.67 22.13
CA VAL A 297 -42.39 22.77 23.17
C VAL A 297 -42.67 24.23 23.54
N ALA A 298 -43.85 24.47 24.13
CA ALA A 298 -44.19 25.76 24.70
C ALA A 298 -43.33 26.06 25.94
N ASN A 299 -43.17 27.35 26.27
CA ASN A 299 -42.56 27.81 27.52
C ASN A 299 -43.37 27.40 28.76
#